data_AF-W1XS34-F1
#
_entry.id   AF-W1XS34-F1
#
_cell.length_a   1.000
_cell.length_b   1.000
_cell.length_c   1.000
_cell.angle_alpha   90.00
_cell.angle_beta   90.00
_cell.angle_gamma   90.00
#
_symmetry.space_group_name_H-M   'P 1'
#
loop_
_entity.id
_entity.type
_entity.pdbx_description
1 polymer ?
#
loop_
_entity_poly.entity_id
_entity_poly.type
_entity_poly.pdbx_seq_one_letter_code
_entity_poly.pdbx_strand_id
1 'polypeptide(L)'
;MDGSITSTFIYVELMGKYSNCIFVQDGIILESLIHVSPLMNRERSISPKLHYELPPNANRVSLMDFDYDEIKNLLTSFGDGTVQQSIRAIFNGFGK
;
A
#
# COMPACT_ATOMS: atom_id res chain seq x y z
N MET A 1 -11.24 -32.39 -6.17
CA MET A 1 -10.60 -31.92 -4.94
C MET A 1 -9.93 -33.11 -4.31
N ASP A 2 -8.62 -33.06 -4.20
CA ASP A 2 -7.74 -34.10 -3.63
C ASP A 2 -7.59 -34.00 -2.10
N GLY A 3 -8.27 -33.04 -1.46
CA GLY A 3 -8.20 -32.81 -0.02
C GLY A 3 -6.99 -31.98 0.41
N SER A 4 -6.30 -31.32 -0.52
CA SER A 4 -5.19 -30.43 -0.21
C SER A 4 -5.63 -29.25 0.67
N ILE A 5 -4.79 -28.88 1.64
CA ILE A 5 -4.95 -27.62 2.39
C ILE A 5 -4.47 -26.48 1.50
N THR A 6 -5.28 -25.42 1.42
CA THR A 6 -4.97 -24.19 0.68
C THR A 6 -5.00 -23.00 1.63
N SER A 7 -4.10 -22.05 1.43
CA SER A 7 -4.14 -20.73 2.08
C SER A 7 -4.57 -19.67 1.09
N THR A 8 -5.56 -18.87 1.48
CA THR A 8 -6.04 -17.73 0.71
C THR A 8 -6.00 -16.46 1.57
N PHE A 9 -5.87 -15.32 0.92
CA PHE A 9 -5.73 -14.01 1.55
C PHE A 9 -6.82 -13.07 1.06
N ILE A 10 -7.33 -12.24 1.96
CA ILE A 10 -8.20 -11.11 1.63
C ILE A 10 -7.39 -9.84 1.90
N TYR A 11 -7.06 -9.12 0.83
CA TYR A 11 -6.42 -7.81 0.92
C TYR A 11 -7.49 -6.73 0.95
N VAL A 12 -7.49 -5.91 2.01
CA VAL A 12 -8.37 -4.75 2.15
C VAL A 12 -7.54 -3.48 2.04
N GLU A 13 -7.75 -2.73 0.97
CA GLU A 13 -7.00 -1.52 0.66
C GLU A 13 -7.87 -0.30 0.96
N LEU A 14 -7.42 0.56 1.88
CA LEU A 14 -8.15 1.75 2.31
C LEU A 14 -7.45 3.00 1.77
N MET A 15 -7.92 3.48 0.61
CA MET A 15 -7.29 4.57 -0.16
C MET A 15 -8.31 5.63 -0.63
N GLY A 16 -9.44 5.76 0.07
CA GLY A 16 -10.54 6.65 -0.33
C GLY A 16 -11.30 6.10 -1.53
N LYS A 17 -11.46 6.89 -2.60
CA LYS A 17 -12.19 6.49 -3.82
C LYS A 17 -11.58 5.30 -4.58
N TYR A 18 -10.34 4.93 -4.24
CA TYR A 18 -9.62 3.78 -4.82
C TYR A 18 -9.58 2.56 -3.88
N SER A 19 -10.34 2.57 -2.79
CA SER A 19 -10.39 1.44 -1.87
C SER A 19 -10.93 0.19 -2.55
N ASN A 20 -10.37 -0.98 -2.21
CA ASN A 20 -10.78 -2.25 -2.80
C ASN A 20 -10.66 -3.39 -1.78
N CYS A 21 -11.32 -4.51 -2.06
CA CYS A 21 -11.17 -5.77 -1.35
C CYS A 21 -10.91 -6.87 -2.38
N ILE A 22 -9.78 -7.56 -2.24
CA ILE A 22 -9.20 -8.43 -3.28
C ILE A 22 -8.92 -9.80 -2.65
N PHE A 23 -9.50 -10.84 -3.24
CA PHE A 23 -9.33 -12.21 -2.82
C PHE A 23 -8.24 -12.89 -3.65
N VAL A 24 -7.23 -13.41 -2.97
CA VAL A 24 -5.97 -13.86 -3.58
C VAL A 24 -5.57 -15.22 -3.06
N GLN A 25 -5.07 -16.07 -3.94
CA GLN A 25 -4.48 -17.36 -3.60
C GLN A 25 -3.18 -17.52 -4.37
N ASP A 26 -2.10 -17.93 -3.69
CA ASP A 26 -0.79 -18.16 -4.32
C ASP A 26 -0.30 -16.96 -5.15
N GLY A 27 -0.60 -15.74 -4.68
CA GLY A 27 -0.29 -14.49 -5.37
C GLY A 27 -1.15 -14.17 -6.58
N ILE A 28 -2.13 -15.01 -6.92
CA ILE A 28 -3.08 -14.83 -8.03
C ILE A 28 -4.41 -14.30 -7.49
N ILE A 29 -4.92 -13.26 -8.15
CA ILE A 29 -6.25 -12.71 -7.88
C ILE A 29 -7.28 -13.75 -8.32
N LEU A 30 -8.06 -14.22 -7.35
CA LEU A 30 -9.24 -15.03 -7.60
C LEU A 30 -10.42 -14.13 -7.97
N GLU A 31 -10.63 -13.05 -7.19
CA GLU A 31 -11.67 -12.06 -7.44
C GLU A 31 -11.38 -10.74 -6.69
N SER A 32 -12.09 -9.66 -7.02
CA SER A 32 -12.08 -8.38 -6.31
C SER A 32 -13.44 -7.69 -6.37
N LEU A 33 -13.71 -6.77 -5.43
CA LEU A 33 -14.95 -5.98 -5.47
C LEU A 33 -14.98 -5.00 -6.66
N ILE A 34 -13.81 -4.49 -7.07
CA ILE A 34 -13.68 -3.54 -8.16
C ILE A 34 -12.60 -4.03 -9.13
N HIS A 35 -13.00 -4.33 -10.37
CA HIS A 35 -12.05 -4.60 -11.45
C HIS A 35 -11.44 -3.30 -11.96
N VAL A 36 -10.12 -3.27 -12.09
CA VAL A 36 -9.37 -2.10 -12.55
C VAL A 36 -8.67 -2.46 -13.85
N SER A 37 -9.13 -1.86 -14.94
CA SER A 37 -8.49 -2.02 -16.26
C SER A 37 -7.33 -1.01 -16.45
N PRO A 38 -6.40 -1.27 -17.38
CA PRO A 38 -5.35 -0.33 -17.74
C PRO A 38 -5.85 1.06 -18.17
N LEU A 39 -7.10 1.15 -18.66
CA LEU A 39 -7.74 2.41 -19.03
C LEU A 39 -8.19 3.22 -17.81
N MET A 40 -8.58 2.55 -16.72
CA MET A 40 -9.02 3.18 -15.48
C MET A 40 -7.85 3.62 -14.60
N ASN A 41 -6.80 2.79 -14.54
CA ASN A 41 -5.59 3.07 -13.79
C ASN A 41 -4.39 2.48 -14.53
N ARG A 42 -3.36 3.31 -14.75
CA ARG A 42 -2.13 2.89 -15.43
C ARG A 42 -1.10 2.29 -14.48
N GLU A 43 -1.25 2.50 -13.17
CA GLU A 43 -0.31 2.03 -12.16
C GLU A 43 -0.35 0.50 -12.02
N ARG A 44 -1.54 -0.09 -11.94
CA ARG A 44 -1.74 -1.55 -11.92
C ARG A 44 -3.15 -1.94 -12.35
N SER A 45 -3.28 -3.18 -12.82
CA SER A 45 -4.56 -3.80 -13.16
C SER A 45 -5.01 -4.78 -12.09
N ILE A 46 -6.31 -4.85 -11.84
CA ILE A 46 -6.92 -5.76 -10.86
C ILE A 46 -8.02 -6.53 -11.57
N SER A 47 -7.80 -7.83 -11.79
CA SER A 47 -8.74 -8.72 -12.45
C SER A 47 -8.39 -10.19 -12.12
N PRO A 48 -9.35 -11.12 -12.16
CA PRO A 48 -9.07 -12.53 -11.96
C PRO A 48 -7.93 -13.04 -12.86
N LYS A 49 -7.15 -14.00 -12.34
CA LYS A 49 -5.98 -14.63 -13.00
C LYS A 49 -4.74 -13.74 -13.16
N LEU A 50 -4.80 -12.47 -12.76
CA LEU A 50 -3.62 -11.62 -12.68
C LEU A 50 -2.90 -11.84 -11.35
N HIS A 51 -1.59 -11.56 -11.32
CA HIS A 51 -0.85 -11.50 -10.06
C HIS A 51 -1.29 -10.27 -9.25
N TYR A 52 -1.43 -10.45 -7.94
CA TYR A 52 -1.65 -9.34 -7.02
C TYR A 52 -0.34 -8.56 -6.82
N GLU A 53 -0.40 -7.26 -7.08
CA GLU A 53 0.68 -6.30 -6.84
C GLU A 53 0.22 -5.30 -5.79
N LEU A 54 1.10 -4.91 -4.86
CA LEU A 54 0.78 -3.88 -3.88
C LEU A 54 0.49 -2.53 -4.55
N PRO A 55 -0.32 -1.65 -3.92
CA PRO A 55 -0.44 -0.28 -4.37
C PRO A 55 0.93 0.40 -4.49
N PRO A 56 1.15 1.28 -5.48
CA PRO A 56 2.42 1.97 -5.63
C PRO A 56 2.74 2.79 -4.38
N ASN A 57 3.93 2.60 -3.81
CA ASN A 57 4.39 3.38 -2.66
C ASN A 57 4.92 4.74 -3.13
N ALA A 58 4.48 5.82 -2.48
CA ALA A 58 4.87 7.19 -2.79
C ALA A 58 6.25 7.58 -2.23
N ASN A 59 7.25 6.68 -2.29
CA ASN A 59 8.61 6.88 -1.75
C ASN A 59 8.68 7.30 -0.27
N ARG A 60 7.66 6.96 0.53
CA ARG A 60 7.63 7.23 1.97
C ARG A 60 8.04 6.00 2.76
N VAL A 61 8.61 6.22 3.93
CA VAL A 61 9.12 5.18 4.82
C VAL A 61 8.20 4.95 6.02
N SER A 62 8.30 3.79 6.67
CA SER A 62 7.57 3.55 7.93
C SER A 62 8.30 4.23 9.07
N LEU A 63 7.57 4.94 9.93
CA LEU A 63 8.15 5.53 11.15
C LEU A 63 8.73 4.47 12.09
N MET A 64 8.16 3.26 12.07
CA MET A 64 8.57 2.16 12.97
C MET A 64 9.93 1.57 12.62
N ASP A 65 10.51 1.94 11.47
CA ASP A 65 11.81 1.45 11.02
C ASP A 65 12.98 2.31 11.55
N PHE A 66 12.70 3.38 12.30
CA PHE A 66 13.69 4.36 12.76
C PHE A 66 13.73 4.44 14.28
N ASP A 67 14.92 4.70 14.83
CA ASP A 67 15.08 5.03 16.24
C ASP A 67 14.89 6.53 16.53
N TYR A 68 14.95 6.89 17.81
CA TYR A 68 14.76 8.27 18.27
C TYR A 68 15.76 9.25 17.65
N ASP A 69 17.04 8.89 17.61
CA ASP A 69 18.10 9.78 17.14
C ASP A 69 18.04 9.93 15.62
N GLU A 70 17.72 8.86 14.89
CA GLU A 70 17.48 8.89 13.45
C GLU A 70 16.30 9.80 13.10
N ILE A 71 15.15 9.65 13.79
CA ILE A 71 13.98 10.50 13.59
C ILE A 71 14.32 11.95 13.89
N LYS A 72 15.00 12.22 15.02
CA LYS A 72 15.41 13.57 15.41
C LYS A 72 16.28 14.21 14.35
N ASN A 73 17.31 13.51 13.90
CA ASN A 73 18.22 13.98 12.87
C ASN A 73 17.48 14.27 11.56
N LEU A 74 16.59 13.36 11.15
CA LEU A 74 15.80 13.51 9.94
C LEU A 74 14.91 14.77 9.99
N LEU A 75 14.20 14.98 11.11
CA LEU A 75 13.34 16.15 11.30
C LEU A 75 14.12 17.47 11.41
N THR A 76 15.34 17.47 11.94
CA THR A 76 16.19 18.68 11.98
C THR A 76 16.89 18.98 10.65
N SER A 77 17.11 17.96 9.81
CA SER A 77 17.82 18.09 8.53
C SER A 77 16.89 18.45 7.38
N PHE A 78 15.66 17.92 7.39
CA PHE A 78 14.61 18.22 6.40
C PHE A 78 13.92 19.54 6.75
N GLY A 79 14.61 20.65 6.48
CA GLY A 79 14.07 22.00 6.68
C GLY A 79 13.17 22.46 5.54
N ASP A 80 11.99 21.86 5.38
CA ASP A 80 10.98 22.33 4.41
C ASP A 80 9.63 22.59 5.08
N GLY A 81 9.56 23.69 5.84
CA GLY A 81 8.35 24.17 6.50
C GLY A 81 8.18 23.72 7.94
N THR A 82 6.95 23.34 8.32
CA THR A 82 6.63 22.92 9.69
C THR A 82 6.99 21.44 9.93
N VAL A 83 7.15 21.07 11.21
CA VAL A 83 7.36 19.66 11.62
C VAL A 83 6.26 18.75 11.06
N GLN A 84 5.01 19.21 11.03
CA GLN A 84 3.89 18.46 10.46
C GLN A 84 4.08 18.19 8.96
N GLN A 85 4.54 19.18 8.19
CA GLN A 85 4.80 19.02 6.76
C GLN A 85 5.93 18.02 6.52
N SER A 86 7.00 18.13 7.31
CA SER A 86 8.16 17.23 7.25
C SER A 86 7.75 15.77 7.54
N ILE A 87 7.03 15.53 8.64
CA ILE A 87 6.53 14.19 8.99
C ILE A 87 5.66 13.59 7.87
N ARG A 88 4.76 14.40 7.28
CA ARG A 88 3.87 13.93 6.21
C ARG A 88 4.59 13.64 4.90
N ALA A 89 5.67 14.36 4.61
CA ALA A 89 6.48 14.18 3.42
C ALA A 89 7.34 12.91 3.51
N ILE A 90 7.83 12.59 4.70
CA ILE A 90 8.78 11.51 4.93
C ILE A 90 8.05 10.18 5.23
N PHE A 91 7.09 10.20 6.15
CA PHE A 91 6.53 8.99 6.74
C PHE A 91 5.14 8.62 6.19
N ASN A 92 4.90 7.32 6.08
CA ASN A 92 3.57 6.77 5.80
C ASN A 92 2.64 6.91 7.01
N GLY A 93 1.32 6.85 6.77
CA GLY A 93 0.31 6.77 7.83
C GLY A 93 -0.17 8.12 8.40
N PHE A 94 0.43 9.25 8.02
CA PHE A 94 0.02 10.57 8.49
C PHE A 94 -0.94 11.26 7.52
N GLY A 95 -2.18 11.52 7.98
CA GLY A 95 -3.22 12.27 7.28
C GLY A 95 -2.95 13.78 7.23
N LYS A 96 -3.87 14.54 6.64
CA LYS A 96 -3.92 16.01 6.83
C LYS A 96 -4.42 16.34 8.22
#